data_AF-A0A0J9WIP9-F1
#
_entry.id   AF-A0A0J9WIP9-F1
#
_cell.length_a   1.000
_cell.length_b   1.000
_cell.length_c   1.000
_cell.angle_alpha   90.00
_cell.angle_beta   90.00
_cell.angle_gamma   90.00
#
_symmetry.space_group_name_H-M   'P 1'
#
loop_
_entity.id
_entity.type
_entity.pdbx_description
1 polymer ?
#
loop_
_entity_poly.entity_id
_entity_poly.type
_entity_poly.pdbx_seq_one_letter_code
_entity_poly.pdbx_strand_id
1 'polypeptide(L)'
;MPTPEFVRRLPRYSASSVIGFFATESAWKPDHNAARLAAEGHWSWRLPSLLQSICSVIILIGIFWMPESPRWLLSKDKHDDTLKVLTHYHAEDDPDDEFVQLEFSEIKAARCFSSGRV
;
A
#
# COMPACT_ATOMS: atom_id res chain seq x y z
N MET A 1 -8.52 12.74 34.44
CA MET A 1 -8.46 13.89 33.52
C MET A 1 -9.78 14.00 32.77
N PRO A 2 -10.40 15.20 32.64
CA PRO A 2 -11.57 15.37 31.79
C PRO A 2 -11.17 15.16 30.32
N THR A 3 -11.87 14.27 29.61
CA THR A 3 -11.59 13.97 28.20
C THR A 3 -11.91 15.19 27.32
N PRO A 4 -11.04 15.56 26.37
CA PRO A 4 -11.25 16.72 25.50
C PRO A 4 -12.55 16.59 24.67
N GLU A 5 -13.32 17.67 24.60
CA GLU A 5 -14.62 17.80 23.89
C GLU A 5 -14.61 17.24 22.47
N PHE A 6 -13.48 17.36 21.77
CA PHE A 6 -13.27 16.84 20.41
C PHE A 6 -13.57 15.33 20.29
N VAL A 7 -13.24 14.54 21.31
CA VAL A 7 -13.44 13.07 21.30
C VAL A 7 -14.93 12.69 21.32
N ARG A 8 -15.82 13.57 21.81
CA ARG A 8 -17.28 13.31 21.82
C ARG A 8 -17.96 13.54 20.47
N ARG A 9 -17.34 14.28 19.55
CA ARG A 9 -17.93 14.63 18.23
C ARG A 9 -17.58 13.67 17.11
N LEU A 10 -16.69 12.70 17.34
CA LEU A 10 -16.36 11.74 16.30
C LEU A 10 -17.56 10.80 16.04
N PRO A 11 -17.99 10.60 14.77
CA PRO A 11 -18.96 9.56 14.45
C PRO A 11 -18.42 8.22 14.95
N ARG A 12 -19.17 7.55 15.84
CA ARG A 12 -18.84 6.20 16.30
C ARG A 12 -19.06 5.23 15.15
N TYR A 13 -18.02 5.00 14.36
CA TYR A 13 -17.98 3.85 13.48
C TYR A 13 -17.97 2.61 14.38
N SER A 14 -19.13 1.94 14.48
CA SER A 14 -19.24 0.66 15.17
C SER A 14 -18.35 -0.34 14.45
N ALA A 15 -17.52 -1.07 15.18
CA ALA A 15 -16.58 -2.07 14.62
C ALA A 15 -17.26 -3.09 13.69
N SER A 16 -18.59 -3.21 13.73
CA SER A 16 -19.41 -4.04 12.85
C SER A 16 -19.49 -3.57 11.39
N SER A 17 -19.17 -2.31 11.06
CA SER A 17 -19.32 -1.80 9.68
C SER A 17 -18.31 -2.35 8.69
N VAL A 18 -17.16 -2.88 9.14
CA VAL A 18 -16.16 -3.47 8.25
C VAL A 18 -16.54 -4.90 7.85
N ILE A 19 -17.34 -5.59 8.67
CA ILE A 19 -17.86 -6.94 8.37
C ILE A 19 -19.00 -6.87 7.34
N GLY A 20 -19.71 -5.73 7.27
CA GLY A 20 -20.78 -5.51 6.29
C GLY A 20 -20.31 -5.46 4.84
N PHE A 21 -19.09 -4.97 4.58
CA PHE A 21 -18.55 -4.85 3.22
C PHE A 21 -18.36 -6.22 2.54
N PHE A 22 -17.98 -7.26 3.30
CA PHE A 22 -17.90 -8.63 2.79
C PHE A 22 -19.26 -9.35 2.72
N ALA A 23 -20.28 -8.88 3.45
CA ALA A 23 -21.60 -9.51 3.48
C ALA A 23 -22.52 -9.05 2.34
N THR A 24 -22.34 -7.84 1.81
CA THR A 24 -23.16 -7.33 0.69
C THR A 24 -22.71 -7.78 -0.70
N GLU A 25 -21.49 -8.31 -0.85
CA GLU A 25 -20.98 -8.80 -2.15
C GLU A 25 -21.43 -10.22 -2.52
N SER A 26 -22.03 -10.98 -1.60
CA SER A 26 -22.71 -12.24 -1.95
C SER A 26 -23.95 -12.06 -2.84
N ALA A 27 -24.30 -10.81 -3.16
CA ALA A 27 -25.35 -10.44 -4.11
C ALA A 27 -24.83 -10.17 -5.54
N TRP A 28 -23.53 -10.29 -5.82
CA TRP A 28 -23.02 -10.44 -7.19
C TRP A 28 -23.46 -11.82 -7.69
N LYS A 29 -24.70 -11.92 -8.18
CA LYS A 29 -25.26 -13.16 -8.73
C LYS A 29 -24.41 -13.56 -9.93
N PRO A 30 -23.61 -14.63 -9.86
CA PRO A 30 -23.09 -15.23 -11.07
C PRO A 30 -24.30 -15.74 -11.85
N ASP A 31 -24.27 -15.55 -13.16
CA ASP A 31 -25.17 -16.23 -14.07
C ASP A 31 -25.27 -17.71 -13.69
N HIS A 32 -26.50 -18.22 -13.68
CA HIS A 32 -26.84 -19.55 -13.18
C HIS A 32 -26.13 -20.68 -13.93
N ASN A 33 -25.47 -20.35 -15.05
CA ASN A 33 -24.65 -21.24 -15.85
C ASN A 33 -23.18 -21.25 -15.40
N ALA A 34 -22.57 -20.10 -15.07
CA ALA A 34 -21.23 -20.03 -14.49
C ALA A 34 -21.12 -20.74 -13.14
N ALA A 35 -22.14 -20.58 -12.29
CA ALA A 35 -22.22 -21.29 -11.01
C ALA A 35 -22.36 -22.80 -11.20
N ARG A 36 -23.05 -23.27 -12.25
CA ARG A 36 -23.23 -24.70 -12.53
C ARG A 36 -21.93 -25.34 -13.00
N LEU A 37 -21.17 -24.69 -13.88
CA LEU A 37 -19.86 -25.20 -14.32
C LEU A 37 -18.84 -25.30 -13.16
N ALA A 38 -18.93 -24.42 -12.16
CA ALA A 38 -18.10 -24.48 -10.96
C ALA A 38 -18.61 -25.48 -9.90
N ALA A 39 -19.91 -25.79 -9.90
CA ALA A 39 -20.60 -26.56 -8.85
C ALA A 39 -20.68 -28.08 -9.10
N GLU A 40 -20.24 -28.59 -10.25
CA GLU A 40 -20.18 -30.04 -10.49
C GLU A 40 -18.95 -30.67 -9.80
N GLY A 41 -19.03 -30.79 -8.47
CA GLY A 41 -18.16 -31.63 -7.64
C GLY A 41 -16.87 -30.97 -7.14
N HIS A 42 -16.78 -30.76 -5.81
CA HIS A 42 -15.55 -30.46 -5.04
C HIS A 42 -14.68 -29.25 -5.41
N TRP A 43 -14.85 -28.63 -6.57
CA TRP A 43 -13.97 -27.58 -7.11
C TRP A 43 -14.46 -26.15 -6.86
N SER A 44 -15.75 -25.95 -6.56
CA SER A 44 -16.36 -24.63 -6.36
C SER A 44 -15.68 -23.76 -5.28
N TRP A 45 -15.10 -24.37 -4.23
CA TRP A 45 -14.43 -23.63 -3.15
C TRP A 45 -12.92 -23.55 -3.34
N ARG A 46 -12.32 -24.46 -4.12
CA ARG A 46 -10.87 -24.49 -4.38
C ARG A 46 -10.45 -23.49 -5.44
N LEU A 47 -11.29 -23.31 -6.47
CA LEU A 47 -11.04 -22.38 -7.56
C LEU A 47 -10.82 -20.92 -7.09
N PRO A 48 -11.69 -20.32 -6.26
CA PRO A 48 -11.46 -18.96 -5.76
C PRO A 48 -10.23 -18.87 -4.83
N SER A 49 -10.00 -19.87 -3.96
CA SER A 49 -8.82 -19.88 -3.10
C SER A 49 -7.50 -20.00 -3.88
N LEU A 50 -7.49 -20.79 -4.96
CA LEU A 50 -6.32 -20.94 -5.83
C LEU A 50 -6.06 -19.63 -6.58
N LEU A 51 -7.09 -19.00 -7.14
CA LEU A 51 -6.95 -17.71 -7.82
C LEU A 51 -6.43 -16.63 -6.86
N GLN A 52 -6.93 -16.59 -5.63
CA GLN A 52 -6.45 -15.66 -4.60
C GLN A 52 -4.98 -15.92 -4.24
N SER A 53 -4.57 -17.18 -4.12
CA SER A 53 -3.17 -17.55 -3.86
C SER A 53 -2.25 -17.11 -5.00
N ILE A 54 -2.71 -17.22 -6.25
CA ILE A 54 -1.96 -16.81 -7.44
C ILE A 54 -1.74 -15.29 -7.42
N CYS A 55 -2.77 -14.50 -7.09
CA CYS A 55 -2.63 -13.05 -6.95
C CYS A 55 -1.56 -12.67 -5.92
N SER A 56 -1.51 -13.35 -4.77
CA SER A 56 -0.47 -13.11 -3.75
C SER A 56 0.92 -13.49 -4.25
N VAL A 57 1.06 -14.60 -4.98
CA VAL A 57 2.35 -15.02 -5.57
C VAL A 57 2.83 -14.02 -6.62
N ILE A 58 1.95 -13.50 -7.47
CA ILE A 58 2.31 -12.47 -8.46
C ILE A 58 2.84 -11.21 -7.77
N ILE A 59 2.21 -10.77 -6.69
CA ILE A 59 2.68 -9.62 -5.90
C ILE A 59 4.04 -9.91 -5.25
N LEU A 60 4.23 -11.11 -4.69
CA LEU A 60 5.51 -11.52 -4.11
C LEU A 60 6.64 -11.58 -5.14
N ILE A 61 6.34 -11.96 -6.38
CA ILE A 61 7.34 -11.90 -7.46
C ILE A 61 7.59 -10.44 -7.85
N GLY A 62 6.54 -9.61 -7.91
CA GLY A 62 6.64 -8.19 -8.23
C GLY A 62 7.51 -7.37 -7.27
N ILE A 63 7.65 -7.80 -6.01
CA ILE A 63 8.50 -7.11 -5.03
C ILE A 63 9.98 -7.11 -5.41
N PHE A 64 10.45 -8.12 -6.17
CA PHE A 64 11.85 -8.19 -6.59
C PHE A 64 12.18 -7.20 -7.71
N TRP A 65 11.17 -6.68 -8.43
CA TRP A 65 11.35 -5.66 -9.48
C TRP A 65 11.07 -4.24 -9.00
N MET A 66 10.43 -4.05 -7.86
CA MET A 66 10.17 -2.73 -7.30
C MET A 66 11.47 -2.14 -6.72
N PRO A 67 11.93 -0.96 -7.18
CA PRO A 67 13.04 -0.29 -6.52
C PRO A 67 12.65 0.08 -5.09
N GLU A 68 13.63 -0.03 -4.20
CA GLU A 68 13.45 0.32 -2.79
C GLU A 68 13.01 1.78 -2.64
N SER A 69 12.14 2.03 -1.66
CA SER A 69 11.59 3.39 -1.49
C SER A 69 12.72 4.39 -1.18
N PRO A 70 12.71 5.60 -1.79
CA PRO A 70 13.78 6.59 -1.62
C PRO A 70 13.97 7.01 -0.15
N ARG A 71 12.87 7.03 0.63
CA ARG A 71 12.89 7.29 2.08
C ARG A 71 13.61 6.19 2.87
N TRP A 72 13.44 4.92 2.48
CA TRP A 72 14.13 3.78 3.10
C TRP A 72 15.62 3.78 2.77
N LEU A 73 15.98 4.02 1.50
CA LEU A 73 17.38 4.13 1.08
C LEU A 73 18.11 5.23 1.87
N LEU A 74 17.45 6.37 2.06
CA LEU A 74 18.01 7.44 2.84
C LEU A 74 18.22 6.98 4.29
N SER A 75 17.34 6.14 4.85
CA SER A 75 17.43 5.66 6.26
C SER A 75 18.59 4.70 6.49
N LYS A 76 19.14 4.13 5.42
CA LYS A 76 20.36 3.33 5.41
C LYS A 76 21.62 4.15 5.11
N ASP A 77 21.52 5.49 5.19
CA ASP A 77 22.57 6.45 4.84
C ASP A 77 23.07 6.35 3.37
N LYS A 78 22.27 5.72 2.50
CA LYS A 78 22.57 5.58 1.06
C LYS A 78 22.06 6.76 0.25
N HIS A 79 22.71 7.91 0.42
CA HIS A 79 22.31 9.18 -0.17
C HIS A 79 22.38 9.16 -1.72
N ASP A 80 23.42 8.56 -2.29
CA ASP A 80 23.61 8.50 -3.75
C ASP A 80 22.56 7.63 -4.44
N ASP A 81 22.17 6.51 -3.82
CA ASP A 81 21.12 5.63 -4.34
C ASP A 81 19.74 6.29 -4.22
N THR A 82 19.50 7.05 -3.15
CA THR A 82 18.28 7.86 -3.02
C THR A 82 18.17 8.89 -4.14
N LEU A 83 19.25 9.63 -4.43
CA LEU A 83 19.25 10.62 -5.51
C LEU A 83 18.98 9.96 -6.87
N LYS A 84 19.64 8.83 -7.19
CA LYS A 84 19.39 8.10 -8.45
C LYS A 84 17.95 7.65 -8.61
N VAL A 85 17.32 7.15 -7.54
CA VAL A 85 15.90 6.76 -7.58
C VAL A 85 15.03 8.00 -7.75
N LEU A 86 15.33 9.09 -7.07
CA LEU A 86 14.56 10.33 -7.14
C LEU A 86 14.63 10.98 -8.53
N THR A 87 15.81 11.03 -9.14
CA THR A 87 16.04 11.55 -10.50
C THR A 87 15.36 10.68 -11.55
N HIS A 88 15.41 9.35 -11.40
CA HIS A 88 14.75 8.44 -12.33
C HIS A 88 13.22 8.60 -12.34
N TYR A 89 12.60 8.86 -11.18
CA TYR A 89 11.15 8.97 -11.08
C TYR A 89 10.60 10.39 -11.31
N HIS A 90 11.39 11.45 -11.07
CA HIS A 90 10.89 12.83 -11.11
C HIS A 90 11.59 13.76 -12.11
N ALA A 91 12.81 13.49 -12.55
CA ALA A 91 13.61 14.48 -13.29
C ALA A 91 14.14 14.02 -14.66
N GLU A 92 13.59 12.96 -15.26
CA GLU A 92 13.96 12.52 -16.62
C GLU A 92 15.50 12.45 -16.84
N ASP A 93 16.21 11.91 -15.84
CA ASP A 93 17.68 11.80 -15.78
C ASP A 93 18.47 13.10 -15.57
N ASP A 94 17.86 14.22 -15.17
CA ASP A 94 18.56 15.42 -14.71
C ASP A 94 18.83 15.37 -13.19
N PRO A 95 20.09 15.18 -12.76
CA PRO A 95 20.45 15.15 -11.34
C PRO A 95 20.43 16.52 -10.65
N ASP A 96 20.39 17.62 -11.41
CA ASP A 96 20.45 18.99 -10.90
C ASP A 96 19.08 19.68 -10.84
N ASP A 97 17.99 18.95 -11.11
CA ASP A 97 16.64 19.50 -11.00
C ASP A 97 16.35 20.00 -9.57
N GLU A 98 15.91 21.25 -9.48
CA GLU A 98 15.61 21.94 -8.23
C GLU A 98 14.57 21.16 -7.40
N PHE A 99 13.63 20.50 -8.09
CA PHE A 99 12.59 19.69 -7.44
C PHE A 99 13.16 18.47 -6.69
N VAL A 100 14.12 17.77 -7.30
CA VAL A 100 14.78 16.60 -6.70
C VAL A 100 15.61 16.99 -5.49
N GLN A 101 16.35 18.10 -5.59
CA GLN A 101 17.16 18.60 -4.47
C GLN A 101 16.28 19.08 -3.30
N LEU A 102 15.15 19.73 -3.61
CA LEU A 102 14.17 20.16 -2.62
C LEU A 102 13.61 18.96 -1.85
N GLU A 103 13.06 17.97 -2.56
CA GLU A 103 12.46 16.78 -1.94
C GLU A 103 13.48 15.99 -1.10
N PHE A 104 14.72 15.86 -1.58
CA PHE A 104 15.79 15.23 -0.82
C PHE A 104 16.09 15.99 0.48
N SER A 105 16.13 17.33 0.43
CA SER A 105 16.37 18.18 1.60
C SER A 105 15.24 18.07 2.65
N GLU A 106 13.98 17.98 2.20
CA GLU A 106 12.81 17.85 3.07
C GLU A 106 12.83 16.52 3.83
N ILE A 107 13.11 15.40 3.13
CA ILE A 107 13.17 14.07 3.76
C ILE A 107 14.31 14.02 4.78
N LYS A 108 15.45 14.65 4.48
CA LYS A 108 16.60 14.74 5.40
C LYS A 108 16.27 15.58 6.64
N ALA A 109 15.62 16.72 6.46
CA ALA A 109 15.17 17.58 7.55
C ALA A 109 14.17 16.87 8.47
N ALA A 110 13.18 16.16 7.88
CA ALA A 110 12.20 15.37 8.63
C ALA A 110 12.84 14.28 9.49
N ARG A 111 13.89 13.63 8.99
CA ARG A 111 14.67 12.67 9.80
C ARG A 111 15.45 13.35 10.91
N CYS A 112 16.10 14.47 10.62
CA CYS A 112 16.90 15.20 11.61
C CYS A 112 16.03 15.58 12.81
N PHE A 113 14.83 16.11 12.53
CA PHE A 113 13.79 16.40 13.52
C PHE A 113 13.41 15.17 14.34
N SER A 114 13.12 14.03 13.68
CA SER A 114 12.78 12.79 14.38
C SER A 114 13.94 12.18 15.18
N SER A 115 15.20 12.49 14.82
CA SER A 115 16.40 11.95 15.46
C SER A 115 16.83 12.77 16.70
N GLY A 116 16.16 13.88 17.01
CA GLY A 116 16.54 14.77 18.11
C GLY A 116 17.91 15.45 17.93
N ARG A 117 18.49 15.38 16.74
CA ARG A 117 19.66 16.19 16.35
C ARG A 117 19.11 17.50 15.80
N VAL A 118 19.28 18.58 16.57
CA VAL A 118 19.08 19.97 16.16
C VAL A 118 20.34 20.75 16.47
#